data_AF-A0A3B0RIF9-F1
#
_entry.id   AF-A0A3B0RIF9-F1
#
_cell.length_a   1.000
_cell.length_b   1.000
_cell.length_c   1.000
_cell.angle_alpha   90.00
_cell.angle_beta   90.00
_cell.angle_gamma   90.00
#
_symmetry.space_group_name_H-M   'P 1'
#
loop_
_entity.id
_entity.type
_entity.pdbx_description
1 polymer ?
#
loop_
_entity_poly.entity_id
_entity_poly.type
_entity_poly.pdbx_seq_one_letter_code
_entity_poly.pdbx_strand_id
1 'polypeptide(L)' 'MLRKNPRPDRQDDLFRSRLENIINPRHELVKLGALIDWDGLEADLSRFYCSDNGRPAGSIRLMTGLCFLK' A
#
# COMPACT_ATOMS: atom_id res chain seq x y z
N MET A 1 13.62 8.94 -1.57
CA MET A 1 13.10 7.83 -2.40
C MET A 1 11.82 7.27 -1.77
N LEU A 2 10.75 7.06 -2.53
CA LEU A 2 9.53 6.44 -2.00
C LEU A 2 9.74 4.96 -1.69
N ARG A 3 9.30 4.52 -0.51
CA ARG A 3 9.29 3.10 -0.18
C ARG A 3 8.16 2.42 -0.93
N LYS A 4 8.48 1.43 -1.76
CA LYS A 4 7.45 0.55 -2.36
C LYS A 4 6.84 -0.35 -1.28
N ASN A 5 5.58 -0.73 -1.48
CA ASN A 5 5.00 -1.74 -0.62
C ASN A 5 5.75 -3.07 -0.80
N PRO A 6 6.06 -3.77 0.30
CA PRO A 6 6.67 -5.09 0.21
C PRO A 6 5.72 -6.00 -0.57
N ARG A 7 6.24 -6.65 -1.61
CA ARG A 7 5.52 -7.73 -2.29
C ARG A 7 5.72 -8.98 -1.42
N PRO A 8 4.64 -9.67 -1.01
CA PRO A 8 4.80 -10.90 -0.25
C PRO A 8 5.47 -11.93 -1.15
N ASP A 9 6.70 -12.33 -0.82
CA ASP A 9 7.35 -13.45 -1.49
C ASP A 9 6.54 -14.72 -1.22
N ARG A 10 6.23 -15.46 -2.29
CA ARG A 10 5.35 -16.64 -2.21
C ARG A 10 5.93 -17.74 -1.30
N GLN A 11 7.25 -17.74 -1.09
CA GLN A 11 8.00 -18.77 -0.38
C GLN A 11 8.26 -18.51 1.11
N ASP A 12 8.16 -17.28 1.61
CA ASP A 12 8.84 -16.93 2.88
C ASP A 12 8.02 -17.05 4.17
N ASP A 13 6.79 -17.57 4.15
CA ASP A 13 5.93 -17.51 5.35
C ASP A 13 5.06 -18.76 5.53
N LEU A 14 5.66 -19.95 5.59
CA LEU A 14 4.94 -21.21 5.85
C LEU A 14 4.13 -21.17 7.16
N PHE A 15 4.58 -20.37 8.14
CA PHE A 15 3.96 -20.25 9.46
C PHE A 15 3.21 -18.93 9.70
N ARG A 16 3.16 -18.03 8.72
CA ARG A 16 2.51 -16.72 8.90
C ARG A 16 1.14 -16.72 8.26
N SER A 17 0.13 -16.37 9.06
CA SER A 17 -1.22 -16.16 8.54
C SER A 17 -1.22 -15.04 7.51
N ARG A 18 -1.55 -15.37 6.26
CA ARG A 18 -1.72 -14.38 5.20
C ARG A 18 -2.86 -13.44 5.55
N LEU A 19 -2.72 -12.16 5.18
CA LEU A 19 -3.76 -11.16 5.42
C LEU A 19 -5.11 -11.57 4.83
N GLU A 20 -5.10 -12.19 3.64
CA GLU A 20 -6.27 -12.74 2.95
C GLU A 20 -7.04 -13.80 3.77
N ASN A 21 -6.36 -14.51 4.68
CA ASN A 21 -6.98 -15.49 5.57
C ASN A 21 -7.57 -14.86 6.84
N ILE A 22 -7.23 -13.60 7.13
CA ILE A 22 -7.63 -12.87 8.34
C ILE A 22 -8.81 -11.93 8.05
N ILE A 23 -8.86 -11.34 6.86
CA ILE A 23 -9.85 -10.33 6.49
C ILE A 23 -11.03 -10.92 5.70
N ASN A 24 -12.21 -10.32 5.82
CA ASN A 24 -13.35 -10.67 4.99
C ASN A 24 -13.18 -10.07 3.57
N PRO A 25 -13.04 -10.87 2.50
CA PRO A 25 -12.87 -10.35 1.14
C PRO A 25 -14.10 -9.60 0.61
N ARG A 26 -15.29 -9.79 1.24
CA ARG A 26 -16.51 -9.07 0.88
C ARG A 26 -16.61 -7.68 1.52
N HIS A 27 -15.71 -7.36 2.45
CA HIS A 27 -15.69 -6.08 3.15
C HIS A 27 -15.48 -4.92 2.16
N GLU A 28 -16.16 -3.80 2.38
CA GLU A 28 -16.19 -2.67 1.45
C GLU A 28 -14.80 -2.06 1.23
N LEU A 29 -13.99 -1.92 2.28
CA LEU A 29 -12.60 -1.45 2.17
C LEU A 29 -11.70 -2.37 1.34
N VAL A 30 -11.95 -3.68 1.33
CA VAL A 30 -11.18 -4.64 0.52
C VAL A 30 -11.53 -4.44 -0.96
N LYS A 31 -12.82 -4.29 -1.27
CA LYS A 31 -13.30 -3.98 -2.62
C LYS A 31 -12.76 -2.63 -3.09
N LEU A 32 -12.86 -1.60 -2.25
CA LEU A 32 -12.32 -0.27 -2.54
C LEU A 32 -10.82 -0.33 -2.84
N GLY A 33 -10.06 -1.05 -2.02
CA GLY A 33 -8.62 -1.23 -2.24
C GLY A 33 -8.26 -1.93 -3.54
N ALA A 34 -9.17 -2.72 -4.11
CA ALA A 34 -9.00 -3.36 -5.42
C ALA A 34 -9.45 -2.46 -6.60
N LEU A 35 -10.31 -1.47 -6.34
CA LEU A 35 -10.82 -0.52 -7.34
C LEU A 35 -9.92 0.70 -7.54
N ILE A 36 -9.11 1.04 -6.54
CA ILE A 36 -8.20 2.19 -6.62
C ILE A 36 -7.05 1.90 -7.57
N ASP A 37 -6.82 2.81 -8.52
CA ASP A 37 -5.60 2.85 -9.33
C ASP A 37 -4.42 3.38 -8.50
N TRP A 38 -3.71 2.45 -7.86
CA TRP A 38 -2.56 2.78 -7.01
C TRP A 38 -1.36 3.28 -7.81
N ASP A 39 -1.17 2.80 -9.04
CA ASP A 39 -0.03 3.19 -9.87
C ASP A 39 -0.22 4.61 -10.40
N GLY A 40 -1.44 4.98 -10.80
CA GLY A 40 -1.80 6.36 -11.15
C GLY A 40 -1.61 7.32 -9.98
N LEU A 41 -2.11 6.96 -8.79
CA LEU A 41 -1.87 7.74 -7.57
C LEU A 41 -0.38 7.87 -7.24
N GLU A 42 0.40 6.79 -7.41
CA GLU A 42 1.84 6.83 -7.20
C GLU A 42 2.50 7.80 -8.18
N ALA A 43 2.16 7.75 -9.47
CA ALA A 43 2.69 8.66 -10.48
C ALA A 43 2.37 10.13 -10.19
N ASP A 44 1.11 10.44 -9.83
CA ASP A 44 0.65 11.80 -9.60
C ASP A 44 1.19 12.42 -8.31
N LEU A 45 1.31 11.62 -7.25
CA LEU A 45 1.72 12.11 -5.94
C LEU A 45 3.24 12.06 -5.73
N SER A 46 3.98 11.23 -6.47
CA SER A 46 5.44 11.09 -6.31
C SER A 46 6.21 12.39 -6.45
N ARG A 47 5.76 13.28 -7.35
CA ARG A 47 6.41 14.57 -7.61
C ARG A 47 6.42 15.52 -6.41
N PHE A 48 5.52 15.32 -5.44
CA PHE A 48 5.44 16.16 -4.24
C PHE A 48 6.40 15.69 -3.13
N TYR A 49 7.07 14.56 -3.32
CA TYR A 49 8.03 14.03 -2.36
C TYR A 49 9.47 14.29 -2.80
N CYS A 50 10.31 14.69 -1.85
CA CYS A 50 11.74 14.89 -2.12
C CYS A 50 12.45 13.54 -2.30
N SER A 51 13.27 13.43 -3.35
CA SER A 51 13.98 12.20 -3.69
C SER A 51 15.21 11.96 -2.83
N ASP A 52 15.90 13.02 -2.43
CA ASP A 52 17.29 13.02 -1.94
C ASP A 52 17.49 13.75 -0.61
N ASN A 53 16.51 14.50 -0.13
CA ASN A 53 16.58 15.21 1.15
C ASN A 53 15.56 14.69 2.18
N GLY A 54 15.98 14.61 3.44
CA GLY A 54 15.14 14.24 4.58
C GLY A 54 14.81 12.75 4.69
N ARG A 55 13.83 12.42 5.54
CA ARG A 55 13.38 11.03 5.74
C ARG A 55 12.58 10.56 4.52
N PRO A 56 12.93 9.40 3.92
CA PRO A 56 12.15 8.81 2.84
C PRO A 56 10.68 8.66 3.21
N ALA A 57 9.79 9.13 2.34
CA ALA A 57 8.36 8.94 2.52
C ALA A 57 7.97 7.45 2.47
N GLY A 58 6.90 7.11 3.20
CA GLY A 58 6.26 5.80 3.10
C GLY A 58 5.67 5.56 1.70
N SER A 59 5.11 4.38 1.45
CA SER A 59 4.43 4.15 0.17
C SER A 59 3.22 5.05 0.05
N ILE A 60 2.95 5.54 -1.16
CA ILE A 60 1.79 6.40 -1.44
C ILE A 60 0.50 5.66 -1.08
N ARG A 61 0.41 4.37 -1.38
CA ARG A 61 -0.73 3.53 -0.97
C ARG A 61 -0.96 3.52 0.54
N LEU A 62 0.10 3.46 1.36
CA LEU A 62 -0.04 3.51 2.82
C LEU A 62 -0.56 4.87 3.28
N MET A 63 0.05 5.96 2.81
CA MET A 63 -0.32 7.31 3.22
C MET A 63 -1.77 7.64 2.81
N THR A 64 -2.12 7.39 1.54
CA THR A 64 -3.48 7.62 1.04
C THR A 64 -4.49 6.67 1.68
N GLY A 65 -4.11 5.40 1.90
CA GLY A 65 -4.96 4.42 2.60
C GLY A 65 -5.35 4.87 3.99
N LEU A 66 -4.42 5.43 4.77
CA LEU A 66 -4.71 5.99 6.10
C LEU A 66 -5.69 7.17 6.05
N CYS A 67 -5.66 7.98 4.99
CA CYS A 67 -6.62 9.07 4.81
C CYS A 67 -8.05 8.57 4.54
N PHE A 68 -8.22 7.38 3.95
CA PHE A 68 -9.53 6.79 3.69
C PHE A 68 -10.18 6.14 4.93
N LEU A 69 -9.38 5.76 5.93
CA LEU A 69 -9.85 5.03 7.13
C LEU A 69 -10.43 5.94 8.23
N LYS A 70 -10.93 7.12 7.87
CA LYS A 70 -11.37 8.12 8.82
C LYS A 70 -12.68 7.74 9.53
#